data_AF-A0A942J3Y1-F1
#
_entry.id   AF-A0A942J3Y1-F1
#
_cell.length_a   1.000
_cell.length_b   1.000
_cell.length_c   1.000
_cell.angle_alpha   90.00
_cell.angle_beta   90.00
_cell.angle_gamma   90.00
#
_symmetry.space_group_name_H-M   'P 1'
#
loop_
_entity.id
_entity.type
_entity.pdbx_description
1 polymer ?
#
loop_
_entity_poly.entity_id
_entity_poly.type
_entity_poly.pdbx_seq_one_letter_code
_entity_poly.pdbx_strand_id
1 'polypeptide(L)'
;MKHRGRKSDPLYRTRRLLVMADERLDDRARERRQGLLAAGDPKGHVRDAWTAKEAVREIYRIADPNLALEWVTELADTLDDTVYSLELRRLGRTLRRWAPQIAAWHASRASNGPVEAINGLAKRIKRVAFGITNWTHWRVRVLLYAGKPDWSKLATITPAAP
;
A
#
# COMPACT_ATOMS: atom_id res chain seq x y z
N MET A 1 -10.54 12.07 -22.69
CA MET A 1 -9.13 12.53 -22.70
C MET A 1 -8.75 12.95 -21.29
N LYS A 2 -7.90 12.19 -20.58
CA LYS A 2 -7.60 12.39 -19.15
C LYS A 2 -6.57 13.52 -19.01
N HIS A 3 -6.97 14.70 -18.57
CA HIS A 3 -6.05 15.83 -18.38
C HIS A 3 -5.14 15.55 -17.18
N ARG A 4 -3.82 15.49 -17.41
CA ARG A 4 -2.83 15.44 -16.32
C ARG A 4 -2.60 16.86 -15.81
N GLY A 5 -2.77 17.07 -14.51
CA GLY A 5 -2.64 18.41 -13.90
C GLY A 5 -1.27 19.06 -14.18
N ARG A 6 -1.30 20.36 -14.47
CA ARG A 6 -0.14 21.22 -14.78
C ARG A 6 0.42 21.88 -13.53
N LYS A 7 1.64 22.42 -13.64
CA LYS A 7 2.37 23.06 -12.53
C LYS A 7 1.57 24.16 -11.81
N SER A 8 0.75 24.91 -12.55
CA SER A 8 -0.08 26.00 -12.05
C SER A 8 -1.34 25.53 -11.34
N ASP A 9 -1.81 24.30 -11.60
CA ASP A 9 -3.11 23.84 -11.16
C ASP A 9 -3.13 23.67 -9.63
N PRO A 10 -4.19 24.13 -8.93
CA PRO A 10 -4.22 24.07 -7.47
C PRO A 10 -4.00 22.65 -6.91
N LEU A 11 -4.63 21.63 -7.53
CA LEU A 11 -4.47 20.23 -7.15
C LEU A 11 -3.05 19.70 -7.37
N TYR A 12 -2.39 20.11 -8.47
CA TYR A 12 -1.01 19.74 -8.70
C TYR A 12 -0.09 20.37 -7.65
N ARG A 13 -0.35 21.63 -7.26
CA ARG A 13 0.44 22.35 -6.25
C ARG A 13 0.29 21.77 -4.84
N THR A 14 -0.87 21.20 -4.50
CA THR A 14 -1.14 20.64 -3.15
C THR A 14 -0.78 19.15 -3.03
N ARG A 15 -0.50 18.45 -4.13
CA ARG A 15 -0.29 16.98 -4.16
C ARG A 15 0.64 16.40 -3.09
N ARG A 16 1.72 17.13 -2.73
CA ARG A 16 2.67 16.69 -1.70
C ARG A 16 2.07 16.76 -0.29
N LEU A 17 1.27 17.79 -0.02
CA LEU A 17 0.58 17.96 1.27
C LEU A 17 -0.51 16.90 1.46
N LEU A 18 -1.14 16.45 0.37
CA LEU A 18 -2.16 15.39 0.41
C LEU A 18 -1.58 14.02 0.78
N VAL A 19 -0.33 13.72 0.44
CA VAL A 19 0.30 12.42 0.78
C VAL A 19 1.01 12.43 2.12
N MET A 20 1.32 13.61 2.66
CA MET A 20 1.85 13.73 4.02
C MET A 20 0.79 13.38 5.06
N ALA A 21 1.28 12.89 6.20
CA ALA A 21 0.49 12.69 7.40
C ALA A 21 0.07 14.05 7.99
N ASP A 22 -1.20 14.21 8.38
CA ASP A 22 -1.70 15.51 8.87
C ASP A 22 -0.96 16.00 10.12
N GLU A 23 -0.58 15.08 11.01
CA GLU A 23 0.17 15.37 12.23
C GLU A 23 1.59 15.92 11.95
N ARG A 24 2.08 15.80 10.72
CA ARG A 24 3.40 16.32 10.29
C ARG A 24 3.32 17.70 9.62
N LEU A 25 2.12 18.22 9.42
CA LEU A 25 1.91 19.53 8.81
C LEU A 25 1.92 20.61 9.89
N ASP A 26 2.58 21.72 9.60
CA ASP A 26 2.39 22.95 10.35
C ASP A 26 1.08 23.64 9.91
N ASP A 27 0.64 24.64 10.68
CA ASP A 27 -0.62 25.31 10.44
C ASP A 27 -0.65 26.00 9.07
N ARG A 28 0.49 26.56 8.64
CA ARG A 28 0.64 27.17 7.31
C ARG A 28 0.43 26.16 6.19
N ALA A 29 0.95 24.94 6.33
CA ALA A 29 0.77 23.87 5.35
C ALA A 29 -0.66 23.33 5.36
N ARG A 30 -1.31 23.24 6.52
CA ARG A 30 -2.75 22.88 6.62
C ARG A 30 -3.62 23.91 5.91
N GLU A 31 -3.42 25.20 6.21
CA GLU A 31 -4.15 26.30 5.58
C GLU A 31 -3.94 26.31 4.06
N ARG A 32 -2.68 26.17 3.63
CA ARG A 32 -2.35 26.06 2.21
C ARG A 32 -3.04 24.87 1.53
N ARG A 33 -3.10 23.71 2.18
CA ARG A 33 -3.81 22.53 1.66
C ARG A 33 -5.30 22.84 1.50
N GLN A 34 -5.92 23.40 2.54
CA GLN A 34 -7.34 23.76 2.53
C GLN A 34 -7.66 24.76 1.40
N GLY A 35 -6.88 25.84 1.28
CA GLY A 35 -7.07 26.84 0.23
C GLY A 35 -6.89 26.27 -1.19
N LEU A 36 -5.88 25.43 -1.41
CA LEU A 36 -5.67 24.80 -2.72
C LEU A 36 -6.73 23.75 -3.08
N LEU A 37 -7.30 23.05 -2.08
CA LEU A 37 -8.46 22.18 -2.29
C LEU A 37 -9.70 23.01 -2.63
N ALA A 38 -9.97 24.09 -1.89
CA ALA A 38 -11.10 24.97 -2.17
C ALA A 38 -11.05 25.55 -3.60
N ALA A 39 -9.86 25.91 -4.08
CA ALA A 39 -9.68 26.43 -5.43
C ALA A 39 -9.68 25.37 -6.56
N GLY A 40 -9.40 24.11 -6.24
CA GLY A 40 -9.11 23.07 -7.23
C GLY A 40 -10.00 21.84 -7.22
N ASP A 41 -10.83 21.67 -6.19
CA ASP A 41 -11.66 20.48 -5.97
C ASP A 41 -13.14 20.84 -5.83
N PRO A 42 -13.78 21.36 -6.91
CA PRO A 42 -15.16 21.86 -6.83
C PRO A 42 -16.18 20.77 -6.45
N LYS A 43 -15.86 19.49 -6.67
CA LYS A 43 -16.71 18.37 -6.30
C LYS A 43 -16.37 17.76 -4.94
N GLY A 44 -15.30 18.20 -4.28
CA GLY A 44 -14.85 17.65 -2.99
C GLY A 44 -14.21 16.26 -3.04
N HIS A 45 -14.15 15.61 -4.21
CA HIS A 45 -13.69 14.21 -4.31
C HIS A 45 -12.24 14.02 -3.83
N VAL A 46 -11.36 15.00 -4.05
CA VAL A 46 -9.96 14.91 -3.62
C VAL A 46 -9.83 15.13 -2.13
N ARG A 47 -10.65 16.03 -1.57
CA ARG A 47 -10.77 16.23 -0.13
C ARG A 47 -11.26 14.95 0.55
N ASP A 48 -12.33 14.34 0.04
CA ASP A 48 -12.87 13.09 0.58
C ASP A 48 -11.84 11.96 0.50
N ALA A 49 -11.11 11.85 -0.62
CA ALA A 49 -10.04 10.87 -0.76
C ALA A 49 -8.91 11.09 0.24
N TRP A 50 -8.55 12.34 0.52
CA TRP A 50 -7.57 12.66 1.55
C TRP A 50 -8.09 12.32 2.96
N THR A 51 -9.34 12.64 3.27
CA THR A 51 -9.97 12.29 4.56
C THR A 51 -10.02 10.78 4.75
N ALA A 52 -10.46 10.02 3.75
CA ALA A 52 -10.47 8.56 3.77
C ALA A 52 -9.07 7.99 3.99
N LYS A 53 -8.04 8.57 3.36
CA LYS A 53 -6.64 8.19 3.59
C LYS A 53 -6.24 8.41 5.05
N GLU A 54 -6.56 9.54 5.67
CA GLU A 54 -6.25 9.75 7.09
C GLU A 54 -7.02 8.76 7.98
N ALA A 55 -8.31 8.53 7.72
CA ALA A 55 -9.11 7.55 8.47
C ALA A 55 -8.56 6.11 8.38
N VAL A 56 -8.01 5.72 7.22
CA VAL A 56 -7.30 4.43 7.08
C VAL A 56 -5.99 4.42 7.89
N ARG A 57 -5.29 5.55 8.01
CA ARG A 57 -4.08 5.65 8.83
C ARG A 57 -4.40 5.55 10.32
N GLU A 58 -5.54 6.07 10.76
CA GLU A 58 -5.99 5.98 12.16
C GLU A 58 -6.10 4.54 12.65
N ILE A 59 -6.49 3.59 11.79
CA ILE A 59 -6.56 2.16 12.12
C ILE A 59 -5.29 1.73 12.85
N TYR A 60 -4.11 2.07 12.31
CA TYR A 60 -2.82 1.62 12.84
C TYR A 60 -2.42 2.23 14.20
N ARG A 61 -3.19 3.21 14.70
CA ARG A 61 -3.05 3.75 16.07
C ARG A 61 -3.88 2.98 17.09
N ILE A 62 -4.84 2.18 16.63
CA ILE A 62 -5.68 1.35 17.50
C ILE A 62 -4.87 0.14 18.00
N ALA A 63 -4.88 -0.08 19.32
CA ALA A 63 -4.18 -1.21 19.93
C ALA A 63 -5.03 -2.49 19.94
N ASP A 64 -6.34 -2.37 20.21
CA ASP A 64 -7.26 -3.50 20.30
C ASP A 64 -7.66 -4.02 18.90
N PRO A 65 -7.43 -5.30 18.58
CA PRO A 65 -7.84 -5.91 17.32
C PRO A 65 -9.35 -5.86 17.03
N ASN A 66 -10.20 -5.96 18.06
CA ASN A 66 -11.65 -5.90 17.89
C ASN A 66 -12.09 -4.50 17.51
N LEU A 67 -11.57 -3.49 18.22
CA LEU A 67 -11.83 -2.08 17.89
C LEU A 67 -11.29 -1.71 16.50
N ALA A 68 -10.14 -2.27 16.10
CA ALA A 68 -9.60 -2.06 14.77
C ALA A 68 -10.49 -2.68 13.68
N LEU A 69 -11.08 -3.85 13.96
CA LEU A 69 -12.04 -4.51 13.07
C LEU A 69 -13.33 -3.69 12.93
N GLU A 70 -13.88 -3.20 14.03
CA GLU A 70 -15.05 -2.32 14.05
C GLU A 70 -14.79 -1.07 13.22
N TRP A 71 -13.66 -0.38 13.48
CA TRP A 71 -13.28 0.83 12.76
C TRP A 71 -13.15 0.61 11.25
N VAL A 72 -12.42 -0.43 10.81
CA VAL A 72 -12.24 -0.68 9.37
C VAL A 72 -13.55 -1.07 8.69
N THR A 73 -14.45 -1.75 9.42
CA THR A 73 -15.76 -2.14 8.90
C THR A 73 -16.68 -0.92 8.77
N GLU A 74 -16.77 -0.07 9.79
CA GLU A 74 -17.55 1.16 9.75
C GLU A 74 -17.05 2.12 8.67
N LEU A 75 -15.72 2.27 8.55
CA LEU A 75 -15.12 3.06 7.47
C LEU A 75 -15.44 2.48 6.09
N ALA A 76 -15.40 1.15 5.95
CA ALA A 76 -15.73 0.48 4.70
C ALA A 76 -17.19 0.71 4.30
N ASP A 77 -18.11 0.63 5.27
CA ASP A 77 -19.53 0.86 5.09
C ASP A 77 -19.81 2.32 4.70
N THR A 78 -19.21 3.26 5.42
CA THR A 78 -19.29 4.70 5.12
C THR A 78 -18.84 4.98 3.68
N LEU A 79 -17.69 4.47 3.26
CA LEU A 79 -17.13 4.76 1.94
C LEU A 79 -17.89 4.11 0.78
N ASP A 80 -18.73 3.10 1.02
CA ASP A 80 -19.54 2.42 0.00
C ASP A 80 -20.83 3.19 -0.37
N ASP A 81 -21.17 4.23 0.40
CA ASP A 81 -22.33 5.09 0.16
C ASP A 81 -22.24 5.81 -1.20
N THR A 82 -23.39 6.00 -1.83
CA THR A 82 -23.56 6.72 -3.10
C THR A 82 -23.15 8.19 -3.07
N VAL A 83 -23.05 8.82 -1.89
CA VAL A 83 -22.52 10.19 -1.76
C VAL A 83 -21.05 10.29 -2.15
N TYR A 84 -20.29 9.19 -2.04
CA TYR A 84 -18.87 9.16 -2.38
C TYR A 84 -18.61 8.81 -3.85
N SER A 85 -17.47 9.28 -4.35
CA SER A 85 -16.98 8.94 -5.70
C SER A 85 -16.83 7.42 -5.89
N LEU A 86 -16.89 6.96 -7.15
CA LEU A 86 -16.73 5.54 -7.48
C LEU A 86 -15.40 4.95 -6.98
N GLU A 87 -14.34 5.75 -7.01
CA GLU A 87 -13.03 5.40 -6.49
C GLU A 87 -13.05 5.11 -4.99
N LEU A 88 -13.75 5.94 -4.20
CA LEU A 88 -13.91 5.74 -2.76
C LEU A 88 -14.80 4.55 -2.44
N ARG A 89 -15.87 4.34 -3.19
CA ARG A 89 -16.72 3.15 -3.05
C ARG A 89 -15.98 1.86 -3.39
N ARG A 90 -15.02 1.90 -4.33
CA ARG A 90 -14.10 0.78 -4.60
C ARG A 90 -13.13 0.57 -3.43
N LEU A 91 -12.65 1.64 -2.81
CA LEU A 91 -11.83 1.54 -1.61
C LEU A 91 -12.63 0.91 -0.46
N GLY A 92 -13.85 1.38 -0.18
CA GLY A 92 -14.73 0.82 0.85
C GLY A 92 -14.94 -0.69 0.66
N ARG A 93 -15.32 -1.14 -0.54
CA ARG A 93 -15.44 -2.59 -0.84
C ARG A 93 -14.12 -3.36 -0.67
N THR A 94 -12.98 -2.72 -0.94
CA THR A 94 -11.67 -3.33 -0.72
C THR A 94 -11.39 -3.47 0.78
N LEU A 95 -11.65 -2.42 1.56
CA LEU A 95 -11.50 -2.46 3.02
C LEU A 95 -12.39 -3.54 3.64
N ARG A 96 -13.68 -3.61 3.25
CA ARG A 96 -14.60 -4.65 3.74
C ARG A 96 -14.08 -6.06 3.45
N ARG A 97 -13.56 -6.30 2.25
CA ARG A 97 -13.00 -7.61 1.86
C ARG A 97 -11.79 -8.01 2.71
N TRP A 98 -10.97 -7.04 3.09
CA TRP A 98 -9.69 -7.27 3.78
C TRP A 98 -9.74 -6.96 5.28
N ALA A 99 -10.91 -6.59 5.81
CA ALA A 99 -11.08 -6.20 7.20
C ALA A 99 -10.53 -7.21 8.22
N PRO A 100 -10.78 -8.55 8.07
CA PRO A 100 -10.21 -9.53 8.99
C PRO A 100 -8.67 -9.55 8.98
N GLN A 101 -8.05 -9.43 7.80
CA GLN A 101 -6.60 -9.46 7.66
C GLN A 101 -5.95 -8.17 8.17
N ILE A 102 -6.60 -7.01 7.94
CA ILE A 102 -6.18 -5.73 8.49
C ILE A 102 -6.22 -5.80 10.03
N ALA A 103 -7.31 -6.27 10.61
CA ALA A 103 -7.46 -6.43 12.06
C ALA A 103 -6.45 -7.44 12.65
N ALA A 104 -6.16 -8.54 11.95
CA ALA A 104 -5.20 -9.56 12.41
C ALA A 104 -3.77 -9.01 12.60
N TRP A 105 -3.41 -7.92 11.91
CA TRP A 105 -2.14 -7.24 12.14
C TRP A 105 -2.04 -6.67 13.56
N HIS A 106 -3.15 -6.26 14.18
CA HIS A 106 -3.15 -5.68 15.53
C HIS A 106 -2.79 -6.72 16.60
N ALA A 107 -3.15 -8.00 16.37
CA ALA A 107 -2.78 -9.09 17.27
C ALA A 107 -1.33 -9.57 17.08
N SER A 108 -0.89 -9.71 15.82
CA SER A 108 0.44 -10.27 15.51
C SER A 108 1.57 -9.24 15.47
N ARG A 109 1.24 -7.98 15.15
CA ARG A 109 2.19 -6.90 14.83
C ARG A 109 3.24 -7.31 13.80
N ALA A 110 2.92 -8.31 12.98
CA ALA A 110 3.83 -8.85 11.99
C ALA A 110 4.21 -7.76 10.99
N SER A 111 5.50 -7.54 10.80
CA SER A 111 5.98 -6.61 9.77
C SER A 111 6.11 -7.34 8.44
N ASN A 112 6.01 -6.60 7.34
CA ASN A 112 6.40 -7.10 6.02
C ASN A 112 7.92 -7.28 5.87
N GLY A 113 8.73 -7.05 6.92
CA GLY A 113 10.19 -7.11 6.88
C GLY A 113 10.74 -8.43 6.33
N PRO A 114 10.32 -9.60 6.84
CA PRO A 114 10.77 -10.89 6.32
C PRO A 114 10.42 -11.10 4.83
N VAL A 115 9.20 -10.71 4.44
CA VAL A 115 8.74 -10.80 3.05
C VAL A 115 9.56 -9.88 2.14
N GLU A 116 9.81 -8.64 2.58
CA GLU A 116 10.64 -7.69 1.85
C GLU A 116 12.11 -8.14 1.76
N ALA A 117 12.64 -8.78 2.81
CA ALA A 117 13.98 -9.36 2.78
C ALA A 117 14.09 -10.44 1.69
N ILE A 118 13.12 -11.36 1.64
CA ILE A 118 13.04 -12.40 0.60
C ILE A 118 12.84 -11.78 -0.79
N ASN A 119 11.96 -10.78 -0.93
CA ASN A 119 11.76 -10.07 -2.19
C ASN A 119 13.03 -9.36 -2.66
N GLY A 120 13.75 -8.71 -1.74
CA GLY A 120 15.04 -8.07 -1.99
C GLY A 120 16.10 -9.07 -2.44
N LEU A 121 16.12 -10.26 -1.82
CA LEU A 121 16.98 -11.37 -2.20
C LEU A 121 16.68 -11.83 -3.64
N ALA A 122 15.43 -12.14 -3.94
CA ALA A 122 15.00 -12.59 -5.27
C ALA A 122 15.30 -11.53 -6.34
N LYS A 123 15.07 -10.25 -6.05
CA LYS A 123 15.42 -9.12 -6.93
C LYS A 123 16.93 -9.03 -7.17
N ARG A 124 17.76 -9.26 -6.15
CA ARG A 124 19.23 -9.29 -6.27
C ARG A 124 19.68 -10.42 -7.19
N ILE A 125 19.14 -11.62 -7.00
CA ILE A 125 19.45 -12.79 -7.84
C ILE A 125 19.08 -12.52 -9.29
N LYS A 126 17.89 -11.97 -9.55
CA LYS A 126 17.46 -11.60 -10.90
C LYS A 126 18.40 -10.57 -11.55
N ARG A 127 18.92 -9.61 -10.78
CA ARG A 127 19.86 -8.59 -11.27
C ARG A 127 21.23 -9.19 -11.61
N VAL A 128 21.78 -10.04 -10.75
CA VAL A 128 23.09 -10.71 -10.99
C VAL A 128 23.00 -11.70 -12.16
N ALA A 129 21.84 -12.32 -12.36
CA ALA A 129 21.59 -13.24 -13.47
C ALA A 129 21.17 -12.52 -14.78
N PHE A 130 21.36 -11.20 -14.88
CA PHE A 130 21.03 -10.39 -16.07
C PHE A 130 19.62 -10.62 -16.63
N GLY A 131 18.62 -10.79 -15.74
CA GLY A 131 17.22 -10.86 -16.16
C GLY A 131 16.74 -12.23 -16.63
N ILE A 132 17.32 -13.32 -16.10
CA ILE A 132 16.88 -14.70 -16.35
C ILE A 132 15.35 -14.84 -16.42
N THR A 133 14.88 -15.46 -17.51
CA THR A 133 13.45 -15.60 -17.84
C THR A 133 12.92 -17.01 -17.61
N ASN A 134 13.81 -18.03 -17.61
CA ASN A 134 13.43 -19.41 -17.34
C ASN A 134 13.09 -19.61 -15.85
N TRP A 135 11.85 -20.01 -15.58
CA TRP A 135 11.33 -20.19 -14.22
C TRP A 135 12.09 -21.25 -13.42
N THR A 136 12.37 -22.41 -14.03
CA THR A 136 13.08 -23.52 -13.37
C THR A 136 14.46 -23.07 -12.90
N HIS A 137 15.23 -22.43 -13.77
CA HIS A 137 16.54 -21.90 -13.42
C HIS A 137 16.47 -20.77 -12.40
N TRP A 138 15.47 -19.88 -12.50
CA TRP A 138 15.26 -18.83 -11.52
C TRP A 138 14.96 -19.41 -10.12
N ARG A 139 14.05 -20.38 -10.03
CA ARG A 139 13.65 -21.04 -8.79
C ARG A 139 14.84 -21.73 -8.13
N VAL A 140 15.63 -22.50 -8.87
CA VAL A 140 16.83 -23.19 -8.35
C VAL A 140 17.81 -22.18 -7.76
N ARG A 141 18.10 -21.08 -8.46
CA ARG A 141 19.02 -20.04 -7.97
C ARG A 141 18.50 -19.35 -6.70
N VAL A 142 17.19 -19.06 -6.63
CA VAL A 142 16.58 -18.49 -5.42
C VAL A 142 16.70 -19.44 -4.23
N LEU A 143 16.40 -20.72 -4.41
CA LEU A 143 16.48 -21.72 -3.33
C LEU A 143 17.92 -21.94 -2.86
N LEU A 144 18.88 -22.05 -3.78
CA LEU A 144 20.29 -22.20 -3.43
C LEU A 144 20.82 -20.98 -2.65
N TYR A 145 20.44 -19.77 -3.04
CA TYR A 145 20.94 -18.56 -2.39
C TYR A 145 20.26 -18.27 -1.04
N ALA A 146 18.96 -18.58 -0.90
CA ALA A 146 18.19 -18.34 0.32
C ALA A 146 18.44 -19.38 1.42
N GLY A 147 18.77 -20.62 1.07
CA GLY A 147 18.69 -21.77 1.98
C GLY A 147 19.92 -22.10 2.83
N LYS A 148 20.99 -21.28 2.86
CA LYS A 148 22.36 -21.73 3.21
C LYS A 148 22.71 -22.99 2.39
N PRO A 149 23.18 -22.81 1.14
CA PRO A 149 23.35 -23.93 0.23
C PRO A 149 24.28 -24.99 0.84
N ASP A 150 23.73 -26.18 1.05
CA ASP A 150 24.52 -27.38 1.32
C ASP A 150 25.07 -27.87 -0.02
N TRP A 151 26.24 -27.35 -0.37
CA TRP A 151 26.91 -27.61 -1.64
C TRP A 151 27.18 -29.10 -1.89
N SER A 152 27.22 -29.91 -0.83
CA SER A 152 27.36 -31.38 -0.94
C SER A 152 26.17 -32.04 -1.64
N LYS A 153 25.00 -31.38 -1.67
CA LYS A 153 23.76 -31.92 -2.24
C LYS A 153 23.49 -31.46 -3.67
N LEU A 154 24.31 -30.58 -4.25
CA LEU A 154 24.07 -30.08 -5.62
C LEU A 154 24.06 -31.19 -6.68
N ALA A 155 24.89 -32.22 -6.52
CA ALA A 155 24.93 -33.37 -7.41
C ALA A 155 23.62 -34.21 -7.38
N THR A 156 22.78 -34.02 -6.36
CA THR A 156 21.52 -34.76 -6.17
C THR A 156 20.28 -33.96 -6.55
N ILE A 157 20.43 -32.67 -6.88
CA ILE A 157 19.30 -31.83 -7.29
C ILE A 157 19.15 -31.93 -8.81
N THR A 158 18.32 -32.87 -9.26
CA THR A 158 17.83 -32.89 -10.64
C THR A 158 16.62 -31.96 -10.73
N PRO A 159 16.67 -30.87 -11.51
CA PRO A 159 15.50 -30.03 -11.71
C PRO A 159 14.41 -30.84 -12.42
N ALA A 160 13.22 -30.90 -11.83
CA ALA A 160 12.07 -31.46 -12.53
C ALA A 160 11.78 -30.64 -13.79
N ALA A 161 11.49 -31.33 -14.90
CA ALA A 161 10.98 -30.69 -16.10
C ALA A 161 9.63 -30.00 -15.80
N PRO A 162 9.30 -28.90 -16.51
CA PRO A 162 8.08 -28.12 -16.27
C PRO A 162 6.79 -28.92 -16.42
#